data_AF-A0A522J9Z7-F1
#
_entry.id   AF-A0A522J9Z7-F1
#
_cell.length_a   1.000
_cell.length_b   1.000
_cell.length_c   1.000
_cell.angle_alpha   90.00
_cell.angle_beta   90.00
_cell.angle_gamma   90.00
#
_symmetry.space_group_name_H-M   'P 1'
#
loop_
_entity.id
_entity.type
_entity.pdbx_description
1 polymer ?
#
loop_
_entity_poly.entity_id
_entity_poly.type
_entity_poly.pdbx_seq_one_letter_code
_entity_poly.pdbx_strand_id
1 'polypeptide(L)'
;MTDANLTDSLRDRVQTAAGQGTALVICGSGSKAFLTGTAADETVDMTRHAGIVHYAPQELVLTVRAGTHLRDVEALLAEHGQMLAFEPPHYGPQATVGGTLAAGLSGPRRASAGAARDFVLGLRILNGRGEVLRFGGETIKNVAGYDVSRLMVGAFGTLGVLLDASFKVLPKPAQECTRVQDAPDAGAALKRLRETVLKPWPLSASAWLDGRLYLRLSGAAPAVAQAARALGGETLADDATFWRDLREQQFAFFTDPRPLWRLAVAPAATLLPETLVAPADRLMEWDGALRWVHSTAPAATLFAAAQARGGHATLWRNAPAGTPRRLQLPPALATLHQRLKAAFDPHGILNRGAFHPEP
;
A
#
# COMPACT_ATOMS: atom_id res chain seq x y z
N MET A 1 21.85 0.64 23.18
CA MET A 1 22.56 1.04 21.95
C MET A 1 21.99 2.35 21.48
N THR A 2 22.83 3.33 21.14
CA THR A 2 22.40 4.60 20.55
C THR A 2 22.02 4.41 19.08
N ASP A 3 21.23 5.33 18.53
CA ASP A 3 20.75 5.30 17.13
C ASP A 3 21.90 5.29 16.09
N ALA A 4 22.96 6.05 16.36
CA ALA A 4 24.17 6.04 15.54
C ALA A 4 24.77 4.63 15.44
N ASN A 5 24.80 3.89 16.56
CA ASN A 5 25.37 2.56 16.64
C ASN A 5 24.58 1.52 15.81
N LEU A 6 23.24 1.64 15.75
CA LEU A 6 22.41 0.78 14.89
C LEU A 6 22.60 1.10 13.41
N THR A 7 22.66 2.38 13.04
CA THR A 7 22.89 2.77 11.64
C THR A 7 24.27 2.30 11.16
N ASP A 8 25.31 2.45 11.97
CA ASP A 8 26.66 2.02 11.62
C ASP A 8 26.73 0.49 11.52
N SER A 9 26.07 -0.24 12.42
CA SER A 9 25.95 -1.71 12.31
C SER A 9 25.25 -2.15 11.01
N LEU A 10 24.20 -1.45 10.58
CA LEU A 10 23.54 -1.72 9.30
C LEU A 10 24.46 -1.42 8.11
N ARG A 11 25.24 -0.34 8.18
CA ARG A 11 26.26 0.00 7.17
C ARG A 11 27.28 -1.12 7.02
N ASP A 12 27.86 -1.57 8.14
CA ASP A 12 28.88 -2.61 8.14
C ASP A 12 28.36 -3.92 7.53
N ARG A 13 27.10 -4.28 7.83
CA ARG A 13 26.44 -5.45 7.25
C ARG A 13 26.27 -5.32 5.74
N VAL A 14 25.77 -4.17 5.25
CA VAL A 14 25.61 -3.94 3.81
C VAL A 14 26.96 -3.97 3.09
N GLN A 15 27.99 -3.35 3.65
CA GLN A 15 29.33 -3.33 3.05
C GLN A 15 29.97 -4.73 3.02
N THR A 16 29.80 -5.51 4.09
CA THR A 16 30.26 -6.91 4.15
C THR A 16 29.56 -7.75 3.09
N ALA A 17 28.23 -7.67 2.99
CA ALA A 17 27.46 -8.39 1.99
C ALA A 17 27.84 -7.98 0.56
N ALA A 18 28.07 -6.69 0.32
CA ALA A 18 28.54 -6.19 -0.98
C ALA A 18 29.92 -6.75 -1.36
N GLY A 19 30.84 -6.86 -0.40
CA GLY A 19 32.16 -7.45 -0.61
C GLY A 19 32.13 -8.97 -0.87
N GLN A 20 31.10 -9.66 -0.38
CA GLN A 20 30.95 -11.12 -0.49
C GLN A 20 29.96 -11.56 -1.58
N GLY A 21 29.14 -10.65 -2.11
CA GLY A 21 28.05 -10.97 -3.02
C GLY A 21 26.84 -11.64 -2.36
N THR A 22 26.70 -11.50 -1.03
CA THR A 22 25.62 -12.12 -0.24
C THR A 22 24.29 -11.40 -0.46
N ALA A 23 23.22 -12.13 -0.79
CA ALA A 23 21.90 -11.52 -0.95
C ALA A 23 21.24 -11.27 0.43
N LEU A 24 20.90 -10.00 0.67
CA LEU A 24 20.22 -9.54 1.88
C LEU A 24 18.71 -9.44 1.66
N VAL A 25 17.94 -10.00 2.61
CA VAL A 25 16.52 -9.70 2.76
C VAL A 25 16.30 -8.72 3.91
N ILE A 26 16.01 -7.49 3.55
CA ILE A 26 15.61 -6.41 4.44
C ILE A 26 14.17 -6.64 4.88
N CYS A 27 14.00 -6.88 6.17
CA CYS A 27 12.72 -7.27 6.75
C CYS A 27 12.39 -6.39 7.96
N GLY A 28 11.14 -5.93 8.03
CA GLY A 28 10.54 -5.50 9.29
C GLY A 28 10.09 -6.72 10.09
N SER A 29 8.80 -6.81 10.39
CA SER A 29 8.21 -7.97 11.07
C SER A 29 7.84 -9.16 10.17
N GLY A 30 8.04 -9.06 8.85
CA GLY A 30 7.66 -10.12 7.91
C GLY A 30 6.17 -10.25 7.59
N SER A 31 5.29 -9.42 8.17
CA SER A 31 3.82 -9.40 7.91
C SER A 31 3.41 -9.32 6.42
N LYS A 32 4.32 -8.89 5.55
CA LYS A 32 4.09 -8.68 4.11
C LYS A 32 4.98 -9.56 3.21
N ALA A 33 5.69 -10.54 3.78
CA ALA A 33 6.65 -11.39 3.05
C ALA A 33 6.00 -12.17 1.89
N PHE A 34 4.72 -12.49 1.98
CA PHE A 34 3.96 -13.19 0.94
C PHE A 34 3.88 -12.45 -0.41
N LEU A 35 4.24 -11.16 -0.45
CA LEU A 35 4.14 -10.30 -1.64
C LEU A 35 5.34 -10.43 -2.59
N THR A 36 6.52 -10.80 -2.07
CA THR A 36 7.77 -10.78 -2.84
C THR A 36 8.24 -12.18 -3.19
N GLY A 37 7.93 -13.19 -2.37
CA GLY A 37 8.35 -14.58 -2.62
C GLY A 37 9.88 -14.77 -2.68
N THR A 38 10.64 -13.86 -2.08
CA THR A 38 12.10 -13.81 -2.16
C THR A 38 12.75 -14.85 -1.26
N ALA A 39 13.66 -15.64 -1.83
CA ALA A 39 14.65 -16.41 -1.09
C ALA A 39 15.77 -15.47 -0.60
N ALA A 40 16.38 -15.77 0.54
CA ALA A 40 17.43 -14.96 1.17
C ALA A 40 18.60 -15.84 1.59
N ASP A 41 19.83 -15.30 1.49
CA ASP A 41 20.99 -15.87 2.18
C ASP A 41 21.08 -15.34 3.61
N GLU A 42 20.77 -14.05 3.81
CA GLU A 42 20.78 -13.40 5.13
C GLU A 42 19.57 -12.47 5.31
N THR A 43 18.99 -12.43 6.51
CA THR A 43 17.92 -11.48 6.87
C THR A 43 18.44 -10.31 7.70
N VAL A 44 18.15 -9.09 7.26
CA VAL A 44 18.39 -7.85 8.00
C VAL A 44 17.10 -7.43 8.71
N ASP A 45 17.05 -7.70 10.00
CA ASP A 45 15.93 -7.30 10.88
C ASP A 45 16.01 -5.80 11.21
N MET A 46 15.00 -5.05 10.77
CA MET A 46 14.86 -3.62 10.97
C MET A 46 14.04 -3.26 12.21
N THR A 47 13.41 -4.21 12.91
CA THR A 47 12.50 -3.93 14.05
C THR A 47 13.20 -3.23 15.22
N ARG A 48 14.52 -3.41 15.37
CA ARG A 48 15.32 -2.72 16.39
C ARG A 48 15.60 -1.25 16.06
N HIS A 49 15.56 -0.87 14.78
CA HIS A 49 15.70 0.53 14.34
C HIS A 49 14.35 1.23 14.46
N ALA A 50 13.89 1.43 15.70
CA ALA A 50 12.55 1.91 16.04
C ALA A 50 12.55 3.16 16.92
N GLY A 51 11.43 3.89 16.90
CA GLY A 51 11.18 5.06 17.73
C GLY A 51 10.83 6.30 16.93
N ILE A 52 10.27 7.28 17.64
CA ILE A 52 9.94 8.59 17.10
C ILE A 52 11.22 9.43 17.02
N VAL A 53 11.47 10.05 15.87
CA VAL A 53 12.60 10.95 15.65
C VAL A 53 12.17 12.39 15.89
N HIS A 54 11.04 12.79 15.32
CA HIS A 54 10.46 14.11 15.47
C HIS A 54 8.94 14.04 15.29
N TYR A 55 8.20 14.82 16.07
CA TYR A 55 6.75 14.95 15.89
C TYR A 55 6.33 16.39 16.16
N ALA A 56 5.72 17.02 15.17
CA ALA A 56 5.14 18.35 15.24
C ALA A 56 3.64 18.25 14.95
N PRO A 57 2.79 18.00 15.97
CA PRO A 57 1.35 17.80 15.78
C PRO A 57 0.66 18.99 15.09
N GLN A 58 1.08 20.23 15.41
CA GLN A 58 0.52 21.45 14.83
C GLN A 58 0.87 21.60 13.34
N GLU A 59 2.00 21.05 12.92
CA GLU A 59 2.47 21.07 11.52
C GLU A 59 1.97 19.86 10.73
N LEU A 60 1.33 18.89 11.40
CA LEU A 60 0.90 17.62 10.81
C LEU A 60 2.06 16.82 10.20
N VAL A 61 3.23 16.85 10.85
CA VAL A 61 4.44 16.15 10.41
C VAL A 61 4.90 15.19 11.49
N LEU A 62 5.16 13.95 11.10
CA LEU A 62 5.73 12.92 11.95
C LEU A 62 6.93 12.27 11.23
N THR A 63 8.07 12.22 11.92
CA THR A 63 9.27 11.51 11.48
C THR A 63 9.56 10.36 12.45
N VAL A 64 9.63 9.14 11.93
CA VAL A 64 9.87 7.92 12.72
C VAL A 64 10.91 7.03 12.07
N ARG A 65 11.56 6.20 12.89
CA ARG A 65 12.43 5.14 12.37
C ARG A 65 11.60 4.04 11.71
N ALA A 66 12.13 3.43 10.66
CA ALA A 66 11.43 2.45 9.82
C ALA A 66 11.03 1.16 10.55
N GLY A 67 11.74 0.79 11.62
CA GLY A 67 11.39 -0.34 12.48
C GLY A 67 10.22 -0.10 13.41
N THR A 68 9.79 1.17 13.59
CA THR A 68 8.69 1.53 14.48
C THR A 68 7.41 0.80 14.08
N HIS A 69 6.71 0.21 15.06
CA HIS A 69 5.46 -0.46 14.78
C HIS A 69 4.38 0.54 14.38
N LEU A 70 3.58 0.12 13.41
CA LEU A 70 2.50 0.93 12.85
C LEU A 70 1.43 1.24 13.90
N ARG A 71 1.11 0.28 14.78
CA ARG A 71 0.18 0.47 15.90
C ARG A 71 0.64 1.53 16.89
N ASP A 72 1.94 1.65 17.13
CA ASP A 72 2.49 2.63 18.08
C ASP A 72 2.36 4.04 17.49
N VAL A 73 2.60 4.16 16.18
CA VAL A 73 2.36 5.40 15.42
C VAL A 73 0.87 5.77 15.43
N GLU A 74 -0.02 4.83 15.12
CA GLU A 74 -1.47 5.09 15.12
C GLU A 74 -1.99 5.49 16.51
N ALA A 75 -1.48 4.86 17.58
CA ALA A 75 -1.81 5.22 18.96
C ALA A 75 -1.35 6.65 19.29
N LEU A 76 -0.09 6.99 19.00
CA LEU A 76 0.44 8.34 19.18
C LEU A 76 -0.38 9.39 18.42
N LEU A 77 -0.73 9.12 17.17
CA LEU A 77 -1.54 10.05 16.38
C LEU A 77 -2.96 10.19 16.96
N ALA A 78 -3.53 9.10 17.48
CA ALA A 78 -4.86 9.12 18.08
C ALA A 78 -4.94 10.04 19.31
N GLU A 79 -3.88 10.13 20.13
CA GLU A 79 -3.79 11.05 21.27
C GLU A 79 -3.96 12.52 20.86
N HIS A 80 -3.59 12.86 19.63
CA HIS A 80 -3.70 14.19 19.06
C HIS A 80 -4.88 14.35 18.09
N GLY A 81 -5.79 13.37 18.01
CA GLY A 81 -6.91 13.40 17.07
C GLY A 81 -6.47 13.33 15.61
N GLN A 82 -5.35 12.68 15.32
CA GLN A 82 -4.75 12.56 13.98
C GLN A 82 -4.73 11.10 13.51
N MET A 83 -4.44 10.89 12.23
CA MET A 83 -4.40 9.57 11.59
C MET A 83 -3.42 9.50 10.41
N LEU A 84 -3.03 8.28 10.06
CA LEU A 84 -2.47 7.94 8.76
C LEU A 84 -3.61 7.80 7.74
N ALA A 85 -3.87 8.84 6.96
CA ALA A 85 -5.06 8.90 6.11
C ALA A 85 -5.06 7.93 4.92
N PHE A 86 -3.92 7.34 4.55
CA PHE A 86 -3.88 6.26 3.57
C PHE A 86 -4.29 4.90 4.14
N GLU A 87 -4.61 4.81 5.45
CA GLU A 87 -5.12 3.62 6.15
C GLU A 87 -4.32 2.35 5.83
N PRO A 88 -3.03 2.28 6.19
CA PRO A 88 -2.18 1.15 5.81
C PRO A 88 -2.69 -0.19 6.34
N PRO A 89 -2.72 -1.26 5.52
CA PRO A 89 -2.96 -2.60 6.01
C PRO A 89 -1.78 -3.12 6.83
N HIS A 90 -2.09 -3.73 7.98
CA HIS A 90 -1.07 -4.27 8.87
C HIS A 90 -0.65 -5.66 8.42
N TYR A 91 -1.62 -6.55 8.15
CA TYR A 91 -1.44 -7.99 7.94
C TYR A 91 -0.69 -8.69 9.08
N GLY A 92 -0.96 -8.23 10.30
CA GLY A 92 -0.40 -8.76 11.52
C GLY A 92 -0.03 -7.67 12.52
N PRO A 93 -0.03 -7.98 13.83
CA PRO A 93 0.05 -6.98 14.90
C PRO A 93 1.42 -6.28 14.99
N GLN A 94 2.44 -6.82 14.33
CA GLN A 94 3.82 -6.33 14.40
C GLN A 94 4.21 -5.50 13.15
N ALA A 95 3.28 -5.15 12.26
CA ALA A 95 3.59 -4.36 11.06
C ALA A 95 4.45 -3.13 11.38
N THR A 96 5.50 -2.89 10.60
CA THR A 96 6.39 -1.73 10.79
C THR A 96 6.12 -0.66 9.73
N VAL A 97 6.50 0.58 10.03
CA VAL A 97 6.41 1.71 9.08
C VAL A 97 7.22 1.43 7.81
N GLY A 98 8.46 0.96 7.96
CA GLY A 98 9.35 0.62 6.84
C GLY A 98 8.77 -0.47 5.95
N GLY A 99 8.26 -1.56 6.54
CA GLY A 99 7.61 -2.63 5.77
C GLY A 99 6.35 -2.16 5.05
N THR A 100 5.61 -1.23 5.65
CA THR A 100 4.42 -0.62 5.06
C THR A 100 4.76 0.25 3.85
N LEU A 101 5.76 1.12 3.98
CA LEU A 101 6.23 1.98 2.89
C LEU A 101 6.90 1.16 1.79
N ALA A 102 7.76 0.19 2.14
CA ALA A 102 8.41 -0.67 1.17
C ALA A 102 7.40 -1.47 0.33
N ALA A 103 6.29 -1.93 0.93
CA ALA A 103 5.22 -2.60 0.20
C ALA A 103 4.28 -1.64 -0.56
N GLY A 104 4.29 -0.34 -0.23
CA GLY A 104 3.51 0.69 -0.92
C GLY A 104 1.99 0.50 -0.82
N LEU A 105 1.51 -0.15 0.24
CA LEU A 105 0.09 -0.49 0.39
C LEU A 105 -0.70 0.66 1.03
N SER A 106 -1.98 0.73 0.68
CA SER A 106 -2.94 1.69 1.23
C SER A 106 -4.29 1.02 1.35
N GLY A 107 -5.11 1.47 2.28
CA GLY A 107 -6.40 0.89 2.59
C GLY A 107 -7.57 1.60 1.92
N PRO A 108 -8.78 1.45 2.49
CA PRO A 108 -10.03 1.88 1.86
C PRO A 108 -10.09 3.37 1.52
N ARG A 109 -9.46 4.24 2.33
CA ARG A 109 -9.45 5.71 2.08
C ARG A 109 -8.59 6.16 0.90
N ARG A 110 -7.79 5.29 0.28
CA ARG A 110 -6.84 5.70 -0.76
C ARG A 110 -7.46 6.53 -1.87
N ALA A 111 -8.67 6.17 -2.33
CA ALA A 111 -9.33 6.86 -3.43
C ALA A 111 -9.64 8.34 -3.13
N SER A 112 -9.96 8.65 -1.87
CA SER A 112 -10.35 10.00 -1.44
C SER A 112 -9.18 10.81 -0.88
N ALA A 113 -8.23 10.17 -0.19
CA ALA A 113 -7.15 10.86 0.53
C ALA A 113 -5.76 10.71 -0.11
N GLY A 114 -5.56 9.73 -0.99
CA GLY A 114 -4.26 9.44 -1.61
C GLY A 114 -3.60 8.15 -1.09
N ALA A 115 -2.55 7.72 -1.80
CA ALA A 115 -1.76 6.54 -1.47
C ALA A 115 -0.64 6.85 -0.48
N ALA A 116 -0.05 5.81 0.13
CA ALA A 116 1.06 5.94 1.09
C ALA A 116 2.17 6.89 0.62
N ARG A 117 2.56 6.80 -0.66
CA ARG A 117 3.59 7.66 -1.26
C ARG A 117 3.22 9.14 -1.27
N ASP A 118 1.93 9.48 -1.33
CA ASP A 118 1.46 10.85 -1.42
C ASP A 118 1.60 11.56 -0.06
N PHE A 119 1.75 10.79 1.02
CA PHE A 119 1.98 11.26 2.38
C PHE A 119 3.46 11.33 2.77
N VAL A 120 4.36 10.68 2.03
CA VAL A 120 5.81 10.74 2.34
C VAL A 120 6.36 12.12 1.96
N LEU A 121 6.99 12.77 2.94
CA LEU A 121 7.64 14.07 2.80
C LEU A 121 9.15 13.92 2.61
N GLY A 122 9.73 12.88 3.22
CA GLY A 122 11.15 12.59 3.11
C GLY A 122 11.50 11.22 3.67
N LEU A 123 12.65 10.70 3.23
CA LEU A 123 13.20 9.43 3.66
C LEU A 123 14.70 9.57 3.89
N ARG A 124 15.18 8.87 4.92
CA ARG A 124 16.60 8.55 5.07
C ARG A 124 16.78 7.07 4.76
N ILE A 125 17.71 6.75 3.88
CA ILE A 125 17.95 5.37 3.45
C ILE A 125 19.45 5.02 3.54
N LEU A 126 19.73 3.72 3.57
CA LEU A 126 21.05 3.15 3.33
C LEU A 126 21.04 2.44 1.96
N ASN A 127 21.89 2.88 1.03
CA ASN A 127 21.99 2.25 -0.29
C ASN A 127 22.87 0.99 -0.25
N GLY A 128 22.97 0.24 -1.36
CA GLY A 128 23.80 -0.97 -1.46
C GLY A 128 25.31 -0.73 -1.42
N ARG A 129 25.77 0.53 -1.33
CA ARG A 129 27.17 0.90 -1.08
C ARG A 129 27.47 1.12 0.41
N GLY A 130 26.45 1.10 1.27
CA GLY A 130 26.56 1.48 2.68
C GLY A 130 26.53 3.00 2.91
N GLU A 131 26.12 3.79 1.92
CA GLU A 131 26.00 5.25 2.05
C GLU A 131 24.62 5.62 2.59
N VAL A 132 24.60 6.55 3.56
CA VAL A 132 23.37 7.09 4.11
C VAL A 132 22.93 8.28 3.25
N LEU A 133 21.79 8.16 2.59
CA LEU A 133 21.21 9.17 1.72
C LEU A 133 19.95 9.76 2.34
N ARG A 134 19.69 11.04 2.06
CA ARG A 134 18.48 11.75 2.48
C ARG A 134 17.77 12.32 1.26
N PHE A 135 16.47 12.07 1.18
CA PHE A 135 15.61 12.52 0.09
C PHE A 135 14.38 13.22 0.63
N GLY A 136 13.93 14.26 -0.07
CA GLY A 136 12.82 15.10 0.38
C GLY A 136 13.20 15.98 1.58
N GLY A 137 12.20 16.45 2.30
CA GLY A 137 12.37 17.35 3.44
C GLY A 137 11.02 17.87 3.93
N GLU A 138 10.99 18.36 5.16
CA GLU A 138 9.78 18.86 5.82
C GLU A 138 9.32 20.22 5.28
N THR A 139 10.09 20.86 4.39
CA THR A 139 9.79 22.20 3.87
C THR A 139 8.89 22.19 2.62
N ILE A 140 8.04 23.21 2.52
CA ILE A 140 6.99 23.36 1.48
C ILE A 140 7.55 23.49 0.05
N LYS A 141 8.84 23.79 -0.11
CA LYS A 141 9.49 24.02 -1.41
C LYS A 141 10.58 22.99 -1.70
N ASN A 142 10.19 21.76 -1.99
CA ASN A 142 11.08 20.72 -2.54
C ASN A 142 11.04 20.76 -4.08
N VAL A 143 11.53 21.86 -4.69
CA VAL A 143 11.37 22.14 -6.13
C VAL A 143 12.61 21.77 -6.97
N ALA A 144 13.62 21.12 -6.38
CA ALA A 144 14.84 20.71 -7.08
C ALA A 144 15.07 19.20 -6.96
N GLY A 145 15.21 18.53 -8.11
CA GLY A 145 15.58 17.12 -8.21
C GLY A 145 14.40 16.15 -8.42
N TYR A 146 14.73 14.87 -8.55
CA TYR A 146 13.75 13.79 -8.68
C TYR A 146 13.14 13.43 -7.32
N ASP A 147 11.85 13.10 -7.29
CA ASP A 147 11.15 12.68 -6.07
C ASP A 147 11.48 11.21 -5.73
N VAL A 148 12.73 11.00 -5.29
CA VAL A 148 13.22 9.68 -4.86
C VAL A 148 12.45 9.19 -3.63
N SER A 149 11.96 10.08 -2.78
CA SER A 149 11.22 9.71 -1.57
C SER A 149 9.96 8.90 -1.90
N ARG A 150 9.22 9.33 -2.92
CA ARG A 150 8.04 8.60 -3.40
C ARG A 150 8.38 7.34 -4.20
N LEU A 151 9.53 7.33 -4.88
CA LEU A 151 10.02 6.18 -5.63
C LEU A 151 10.34 4.98 -4.72
N MET A 152 10.82 5.22 -3.51
CA MET A 152 11.12 4.17 -2.52
C MET A 152 9.85 3.46 -2.03
N VAL A 153 8.70 4.13 -2.08
CA VAL A 153 7.42 3.55 -1.65
C VAL A 153 6.94 2.54 -2.67
N GLY A 154 6.80 1.28 -2.26
CA GLY A 154 6.49 0.16 -3.16
C GLY A 154 7.72 -0.43 -3.86
N ALA A 155 8.95 -0.01 -3.52
CA ALA A 155 10.18 -0.58 -4.07
C ALA A 155 10.56 -1.93 -3.43
N PHE A 156 9.82 -2.39 -2.43
CA PHE A 156 10.10 -3.63 -1.68
C PHE A 156 11.54 -3.74 -1.18
N GLY A 157 12.16 -2.62 -0.79
CA GLY A 157 13.55 -2.58 -0.27
C GLY A 157 14.65 -2.81 -1.31
N THR A 158 14.32 -2.93 -2.60
CA THR A 158 15.29 -3.19 -3.68
C THR A 158 16.20 -2.00 -4.03
N LEU A 159 15.84 -0.80 -3.56
CA LEU A 159 16.57 0.44 -3.83
C LEU A 159 17.24 1.01 -2.57
N GLY A 160 17.20 0.28 -1.45
CA GLY A 160 17.80 0.72 -0.20
C GLY A 160 17.05 0.23 1.04
N VAL A 161 17.77 0.20 2.16
CA VAL A 161 17.21 0.00 3.49
C VAL A 161 16.58 1.30 3.96
N LEU A 162 15.29 1.30 4.25
CA LEU A 162 14.63 2.47 4.85
C LEU A 162 15.11 2.61 6.31
N LEU A 163 15.71 3.75 6.66
CA LEU A 163 16.14 4.05 8.02
C LEU A 163 15.07 4.87 8.73
N ASP A 164 14.75 6.05 8.19
CA ASP A 164 13.81 6.99 8.80
C ASP A 164 12.81 7.47 7.73
N ALA A 165 11.57 7.75 8.15
CA ALA A 165 10.53 8.25 7.26
C ALA A 165 9.79 9.43 7.90
N SER A 166 9.75 10.54 7.17
CA SER A 166 8.92 11.71 7.46
C SER A 166 7.66 11.63 6.59
N PHE A 167 6.49 11.70 7.21
CA PHE A 167 5.23 11.75 6.48
C PHE A 167 4.26 12.75 7.09
N LYS A 168 3.44 13.32 6.20
CA LYS A 168 2.30 14.15 6.55
C LYS A 168 1.23 13.27 7.18
N VAL A 169 0.69 13.71 8.30
CA VAL A 169 -0.48 13.10 8.95
C VAL A 169 -1.69 14.00 8.75
N LEU A 170 -2.91 13.51 8.99
CA LEU A 170 -4.12 14.34 8.87
C LEU A 170 -4.98 14.25 10.14
N PRO A 171 -5.78 15.28 10.44
CA PRO A 171 -6.81 15.18 11.47
C PRO A 171 -7.77 14.01 11.19
N LYS A 172 -8.23 13.35 12.24
CA LYS A 172 -9.36 12.43 12.17
C LYS A 172 -10.62 13.22 11.79
N PRO A 173 -11.52 12.65 10.96
CA PRO A 173 -12.80 13.26 10.68
C PRO A 173 -13.63 13.37 11.97
N ALA A 174 -14.41 14.44 12.10
CA ALA A 174 -15.28 14.65 13.26
C ALA A 174 -16.41 13.61 13.35
N GLN A 175 -16.88 13.13 12.20
CA GLN A 175 -17.89 12.08 12.09
C GLN A 175 -17.54 11.15 10.93
N GLU A 176 -17.78 9.86 11.14
CA GLU A 176 -17.89 8.86 10.07
C GLU A 176 -19.27 8.19 10.10
N CYS A 177 -19.78 7.82 8.93
CA CYS A 177 -21.02 7.05 8.80
C CYS A 177 -20.95 6.22 7.53
N THR A 178 -21.26 4.93 7.63
CA THR A 178 -21.32 4.05 6.47
C THR A 178 -22.77 3.72 6.11
N ARG A 179 -23.12 3.97 4.84
CA ARG A 179 -24.42 3.57 4.26
C ARG A 179 -24.26 2.32 3.42
N VAL A 180 -25.22 1.41 3.57
CA VAL A 180 -25.29 0.13 2.86
C VAL A 180 -26.47 0.17 1.92
N GLN A 181 -26.24 -0.20 0.66
CA GLN A 181 -27.26 -0.23 -0.38
C GLN A 181 -27.24 -1.58 -1.11
N ASP A 182 -28.41 -2.03 -1.57
CA ASP A 182 -28.50 -3.17 -2.45
C ASP A 182 -27.93 -2.85 -3.85
N ALA A 183 -27.01 -3.70 -4.27
CA ALA A 183 -26.37 -3.67 -5.56
C ALA A 183 -26.14 -5.12 -6.01
N PRO A 184 -27.18 -5.78 -6.58
CA PRO A 184 -27.22 -7.24 -6.74
C PRO A 184 -26.07 -7.80 -7.59
N ASP A 185 -25.48 -6.98 -8.46
CA ASP A 185 -24.32 -7.33 -9.25
C ASP A 185 -23.30 -6.17 -9.30
N ALA A 186 -22.08 -6.51 -9.72
CA ALA A 186 -20.98 -5.56 -9.82
C ALA A 186 -21.27 -4.41 -10.82
N GLY A 187 -22.12 -4.63 -11.82
CA GLY A 187 -22.49 -3.62 -12.82
C GLY A 187 -23.40 -2.56 -12.19
N ALA A 188 -24.40 -2.99 -11.43
CA ALA A 188 -25.25 -2.12 -10.62
C ALA A 188 -24.42 -1.30 -9.62
N ALA A 189 -23.47 -1.95 -8.93
CA ALA A 189 -22.56 -1.27 -8.01
C ALA A 189 -21.71 -0.19 -8.70
N LEU A 190 -21.06 -0.51 -9.83
CA LEU A 190 -20.27 0.45 -10.60
C LEU A 190 -21.12 1.61 -11.16
N LYS A 191 -22.38 1.36 -11.52
CA LYS A 191 -23.29 2.42 -11.94
C LYS A 191 -23.55 3.38 -10.78
N ARG A 192 -23.94 2.87 -9.60
CA ARG A 192 -24.17 3.69 -8.40
C ARG A 192 -22.93 4.47 -7.97
N LEU A 193 -21.76 3.82 -8.00
CA LEU A 193 -20.48 4.47 -7.67
C LEU A 193 -20.20 5.66 -8.59
N ARG A 194 -20.35 5.49 -9.92
CA ARG A 194 -20.18 6.58 -10.89
C ARG A 194 -21.13 7.75 -10.64
N GLU A 195 -22.37 7.48 -10.26
CA GLU A 195 -23.34 8.51 -9.93
C GLU A 195 -22.99 9.23 -8.60
N THR A 196 -22.44 8.49 -7.63
CA THR A 196 -22.08 8.97 -6.29
C THR A 196 -20.84 9.85 -6.31
N VAL A 197 -19.77 9.45 -7.02
CA VAL A 197 -18.50 10.22 -7.08
C VAL A 197 -18.63 11.58 -7.75
N LEU A 198 -19.71 11.80 -8.51
CA LEU A 198 -20.03 13.09 -9.12
C LEU A 198 -20.75 14.06 -8.16
N LYS A 199 -21.15 13.58 -6.97
CA LYS A 199 -21.79 14.40 -5.95
C LYS A 199 -20.74 15.00 -5.03
N PRO A 200 -20.96 16.23 -4.49
CA PRO A 200 -20.05 16.87 -3.54
C PRO A 200 -20.21 16.29 -2.13
N TRP A 201 -20.31 14.96 -2.02
CA TRP A 201 -20.44 14.26 -0.76
C TRP A 201 -19.07 13.91 -0.20
N PRO A 202 -18.89 13.90 1.13
CA PRO A 202 -17.61 13.59 1.76
C PRO A 202 -17.35 12.07 1.76
N LEU A 203 -17.41 11.44 0.58
CA LEU A 203 -17.13 10.02 0.40
C LEU A 203 -15.65 9.77 0.68
N SER A 204 -15.38 8.92 1.65
CA SER A 204 -14.02 8.59 2.06
C SER A 204 -13.61 7.19 1.65
N ALA A 205 -14.53 6.24 1.56
CA ALA A 205 -14.25 4.89 1.09
C ALA A 205 -15.51 4.24 0.49
N SER A 206 -15.28 3.26 -0.38
CA SER A 206 -16.33 2.44 -0.97
C SER A 206 -15.91 0.97 -0.98
N ALA A 207 -16.84 0.05 -0.80
CA ALA A 207 -16.64 -1.37 -1.02
C ALA A 207 -17.89 -2.00 -1.63
N TRP A 208 -17.74 -2.96 -2.52
CA TRP A 208 -18.82 -3.83 -2.97
C TRP A 208 -18.40 -5.28 -2.78
N LEU A 209 -19.26 -6.03 -2.06
CA LEU A 209 -19.08 -7.45 -1.75
C LEU A 209 -20.48 -8.06 -1.53
N ASP A 210 -20.69 -9.26 -2.06
CA ASP A 210 -21.89 -10.08 -1.84
C ASP A 210 -23.22 -9.33 -2.08
N GLY A 211 -23.29 -8.61 -3.21
CA GLY A 211 -24.51 -7.91 -3.63
C GLY A 211 -24.81 -6.62 -2.84
N ARG A 212 -23.88 -6.18 -1.98
CA ARG A 212 -24.04 -4.99 -1.13
C ARG A 212 -22.97 -3.95 -1.43
N LEU A 213 -23.39 -2.70 -1.55
CA LEU A 213 -22.52 -1.54 -1.73
C LEU A 213 -22.42 -0.76 -0.41
N TYR A 214 -21.20 -0.61 0.09
CA TYR A 214 -20.86 0.09 1.32
C TYR A 214 -20.17 1.40 0.97
N LEU A 215 -20.67 2.52 1.51
CA LEU A 215 -20.19 3.86 1.22
C LEU A 215 -19.93 4.59 2.54
N ARG A 216 -18.65 4.83 2.85
CA ARG A 216 -18.25 5.56 4.05
C ARG A 216 -18.17 7.05 3.76
N LEU A 217 -18.88 7.82 4.55
CA LEU A 217 -18.85 9.28 4.58
C LEU A 217 -17.99 9.71 5.78
N SER A 218 -17.07 10.66 5.58
CA SER A 218 -16.19 11.14 6.65
C SER A 218 -15.96 12.64 6.57
N GLY A 219 -16.25 13.38 7.64
CA GLY A 219 -16.01 14.82 7.66
C GLY A 219 -16.72 15.51 8.81
N ALA A 220 -17.13 16.76 8.59
CA ALA A 220 -17.94 17.51 9.56
C ALA A 220 -19.33 16.88 9.71
N ALA A 221 -19.85 16.82 10.94
CA ALA A 221 -21.12 16.18 11.24
C ALA A 221 -22.32 16.65 10.36
N PRO A 222 -22.49 17.96 10.06
CA PRO A 222 -23.58 18.40 9.19
C PRO A 222 -23.45 17.88 7.75
N ALA A 223 -22.23 17.85 7.20
CA ALA A 223 -21.97 17.38 5.84
C ALA A 223 -22.19 15.86 5.73
N VAL A 224 -21.73 15.11 6.73
CA VAL A 224 -21.96 13.66 6.80
C VAL A 224 -23.45 13.35 6.94
N ALA A 225 -24.17 14.04 7.83
CA ALA A 225 -25.60 13.84 8.02
C ALA A 225 -26.42 14.19 6.76
N GLN A 226 -26.07 15.26 6.07
CA GLN A 226 -26.71 15.65 4.81
C GLN A 226 -26.48 14.59 3.73
N ALA A 227 -25.24 14.17 3.52
CA ALA A 227 -24.90 13.16 2.53
C ALA A 227 -25.54 11.80 2.86
N ALA A 228 -25.55 11.39 4.13
CA ALA A 228 -26.18 10.13 4.56
C ALA A 228 -27.69 10.11 4.27
N ARG A 229 -28.40 11.24 4.52
CA ARG A 229 -29.83 11.36 4.17
C ARG A 229 -30.07 11.31 2.66
N ALA A 230 -29.23 12.00 1.88
CA ALA A 230 -29.38 12.03 0.43
C ALA A 230 -29.02 10.68 -0.23
N LEU A 231 -28.04 9.97 0.32
CA LEU A 231 -27.60 8.67 -0.16
C LEU A 231 -28.61 7.56 0.17
N GLY A 232 -29.31 7.64 1.30
CA GLY A 232 -30.26 6.60 1.71
C GLY A 232 -29.58 5.27 2.05
N GLY A 233 -30.32 4.16 1.97
CA GLY A 233 -29.83 2.82 2.36
C GLY A 233 -29.88 2.58 3.88
N GLU A 234 -29.31 1.47 4.34
CA GLU A 234 -29.20 1.16 5.77
C GLU A 234 -27.95 1.80 6.37
N THR A 235 -27.98 2.14 7.67
CA THR A 235 -26.76 2.59 8.37
C THR A 235 -26.06 1.37 8.96
N LEU A 236 -24.78 1.19 8.66
CA LEU A 236 -23.99 0.12 9.24
C LEU A 236 -23.65 0.44 10.70
N ALA A 237 -24.02 -0.44 11.63
CA ALA A 237 -23.88 -0.19 13.06
C ALA A 237 -22.42 -0.22 13.55
N ASP A 238 -21.62 -1.20 13.11
CA ASP A 238 -20.18 -1.32 13.44
C ASP A 238 -19.33 -1.15 12.18
N ASP A 239 -19.28 0.08 11.68
CA ASP A 239 -18.55 0.38 10.45
C ASP A 239 -17.02 0.37 10.65
N ALA A 240 -16.54 0.78 11.81
CA ALA A 240 -15.13 0.74 12.16
C ALA A 240 -14.55 -0.69 12.03
N THR A 241 -15.25 -1.70 12.56
CA THR A 241 -14.86 -3.11 12.40
C THR A 241 -14.92 -3.54 10.94
N PHE A 242 -15.99 -3.22 10.21
CA PHE A 242 -16.11 -3.58 8.80
C PHE A 242 -14.93 -3.07 7.96
N TRP A 243 -14.58 -1.79 8.08
CA TRP A 243 -13.49 -1.18 7.30
C TRP A 243 -12.12 -1.68 7.73
N ARG A 244 -11.92 -1.95 9.02
CA ARG A 244 -10.70 -2.60 9.53
C ARG A 244 -10.58 -4.00 8.94
N ASP A 245 -11.63 -4.80 8.99
CA ASP A 245 -11.60 -6.19 8.54
C ASP A 245 -11.45 -6.29 7.01
N LEU A 246 -12.03 -5.36 6.25
CA LEU A 246 -11.77 -5.21 4.81
C LEU A 246 -10.28 -4.91 4.55
N ARG A 247 -9.74 -3.89 5.22
CA ARG A 247 -8.33 -3.48 5.09
C ARG A 247 -7.37 -4.60 5.45
N GLU A 248 -7.66 -5.34 6.51
CA GLU A 248 -6.86 -6.47 6.99
C GLU A 248 -7.16 -7.78 6.24
N GLN A 249 -8.04 -7.76 5.24
CA GLN A 249 -8.42 -8.90 4.41
C GLN A 249 -8.95 -10.09 5.23
N GLN A 250 -9.85 -9.82 6.19
CA GLN A 250 -10.41 -10.81 7.12
C GLN A 250 -11.77 -11.39 6.67
N PHE A 251 -12.39 -10.86 5.61
CA PHE A 251 -13.61 -11.44 5.06
C PHE A 251 -13.37 -12.81 4.41
N ALA A 252 -14.41 -13.66 4.41
CA ALA A 252 -14.38 -14.99 3.80
C ALA A 252 -13.87 -14.99 2.35
N PHE A 253 -14.19 -13.93 1.60
CA PHE A 253 -13.66 -13.68 0.26
C PHE A 253 -12.14 -13.85 0.18
N PHE A 254 -11.38 -13.35 1.15
CA PHE A 254 -9.92 -13.41 1.14
C PHE A 254 -9.31 -14.72 1.67
N THR A 255 -10.15 -15.65 2.14
CA THR A 255 -9.74 -16.95 2.69
C THR A 255 -9.85 -18.09 1.66
N ASP A 256 -10.42 -17.83 0.50
CA ASP A 256 -10.53 -18.80 -0.60
C ASP A 256 -9.12 -19.22 -1.09
N PRO A 257 -8.86 -20.54 -1.28
CA PRO A 257 -7.55 -21.05 -1.66
C PRO A 257 -7.18 -20.82 -3.13
N ARG A 258 -8.11 -20.39 -3.98
CA ARG A 258 -7.86 -20.10 -5.40
C ARG A 258 -6.93 -18.88 -5.55
N PRO A 259 -6.23 -18.73 -6.70
CA PRO A 259 -5.40 -17.57 -6.97
C PRO A 259 -6.19 -16.27 -6.84
N LEU A 260 -5.74 -15.42 -5.93
CA LEU A 260 -6.34 -14.10 -5.68
C LEU A 260 -5.55 -13.05 -6.44
N TRP A 261 -6.24 -12.25 -7.24
CA TRP A 261 -5.66 -11.20 -8.06
C TRP A 261 -6.11 -9.83 -7.58
N ARG A 262 -5.15 -8.90 -7.55
CA ARG A 262 -5.37 -7.48 -7.27
C ARG A 262 -5.25 -6.70 -8.56
N LEU A 263 -6.34 -6.07 -9.00
CA LEU A 263 -6.38 -5.26 -10.21
C LEU A 263 -6.62 -3.80 -9.84
N ALA A 264 -5.70 -2.92 -10.23
CA ALA A 264 -5.89 -1.47 -10.18
C ALA A 264 -6.15 -0.99 -11.60
N VAL A 265 -7.35 -0.51 -11.87
CA VAL A 265 -7.83 -0.10 -13.21
C VAL A 265 -8.22 1.37 -13.24
N ALA A 266 -8.40 1.92 -14.45
CA ALA A 266 -8.88 3.28 -14.61
C ALA A 266 -10.25 3.47 -13.93
N PRO A 267 -10.53 4.67 -13.39
CA PRO A 267 -11.87 5.03 -12.94
C PRO A 267 -12.89 4.75 -14.04
N ALA A 268 -14.06 4.22 -13.68
CA ALA A 268 -15.14 3.86 -14.61
C ALA A 268 -14.82 2.77 -15.66
N ALA A 269 -13.71 2.05 -15.56
CA ALA A 269 -13.43 0.93 -16.45
C ALA A 269 -14.55 -0.12 -16.44
N THR A 270 -14.80 -0.78 -17.58
CA THR A 270 -15.79 -1.86 -17.67
C THR A 270 -15.38 -3.08 -16.83
N LEU A 271 -16.35 -3.90 -16.41
CA LEU A 271 -16.09 -5.15 -15.69
C LEU A 271 -15.25 -6.12 -16.52
N LEU A 272 -14.52 -7.03 -15.84
CA LEU A 272 -13.94 -8.19 -16.52
C LEU A 272 -15.06 -9.07 -17.08
N PRO A 273 -14.86 -9.77 -18.22
CA PRO A 273 -15.87 -10.71 -18.74
C PRO A 273 -16.14 -11.85 -17.74
N GLU A 274 -17.35 -12.37 -17.74
CA GLU A 274 -17.72 -13.49 -16.85
C GLU A 274 -16.97 -14.78 -17.19
N THR A 275 -16.55 -14.94 -18.45
CA THR A 275 -15.69 -16.04 -18.90
C THR A 275 -14.32 -16.04 -18.21
N LEU A 276 -13.92 -14.92 -17.61
CA LEU A 276 -12.62 -14.74 -16.96
C LEU A 276 -12.73 -14.74 -15.43
N VAL A 277 -13.83 -14.20 -14.91
CA VAL A 277 -14.10 -14.06 -13.47
C VAL A 277 -15.60 -14.21 -13.25
N ALA A 278 -16.06 -15.17 -12.45
CA ALA A 278 -17.48 -15.32 -12.15
C ALA A 278 -18.02 -14.11 -11.35
N PRO A 279 -19.33 -13.84 -11.35
CA PRO A 279 -19.91 -12.76 -10.55
C PRO A 279 -19.59 -12.83 -9.05
N ALA A 280 -19.60 -14.04 -8.46
CA ALA A 280 -19.29 -14.28 -7.05
C ALA A 280 -17.81 -14.12 -6.70
N ASP A 281 -16.93 -14.13 -7.70
CA ASP A 281 -15.47 -14.07 -7.52
C ASP A 281 -14.94 -12.63 -7.55
N ARG A 282 -15.76 -11.65 -7.17
CA ARG A 282 -15.47 -10.22 -7.31
C ARG A 282 -15.70 -9.47 -6.01
N LEU A 283 -14.73 -8.64 -5.65
CA LEU A 283 -14.86 -7.59 -4.65
C LEU A 283 -14.30 -6.30 -5.25
N MET A 284 -14.97 -5.18 -5.03
CA MET A 284 -14.49 -3.88 -5.52
C MET A 284 -14.31 -2.88 -4.38
N GLU A 285 -13.27 -2.06 -4.49
CA GLU A 285 -12.97 -0.93 -3.61
C GLU A 285 -12.57 0.28 -4.46
N TRP A 286 -12.28 1.41 -3.79
CA TRP A 286 -11.73 2.62 -4.44
C TRP A 286 -12.58 3.10 -5.62
N ASP A 287 -13.88 3.20 -5.39
CA ASP A 287 -14.89 3.61 -6.37
C ASP A 287 -14.91 2.71 -7.62
N GLY A 288 -14.54 1.44 -7.45
CA GLY A 288 -14.47 0.43 -8.50
C GLY A 288 -13.13 0.33 -9.23
N ALA A 289 -12.16 1.18 -8.86
CA ALA A 289 -10.82 1.19 -9.44
C ALA A 289 -9.92 0.09 -8.86
N LEU A 290 -10.17 -0.37 -7.63
CA LEU A 290 -9.54 -1.57 -7.08
C LEU A 290 -10.50 -2.74 -7.18
N ARG A 291 -10.03 -3.83 -7.77
CA ARG A 291 -10.81 -5.07 -7.92
C ARG A 291 -10.00 -6.23 -7.43
N TRP A 292 -10.58 -6.96 -6.50
CA TRP A 292 -10.08 -8.25 -6.08
C TRP A 292 -10.87 -9.32 -6.82
N VAL A 293 -10.16 -10.25 -7.45
CA VAL A 293 -10.81 -11.33 -8.19
C VAL A 293 -10.16 -12.68 -7.93
N HIS A 294 -10.98 -13.71 -7.76
CA HIS A 294 -10.51 -15.09 -7.84
C HIS A 294 -10.59 -15.57 -9.28
N SER A 295 -9.48 -16.07 -9.81
CA SER A 295 -9.44 -16.60 -11.17
C SER A 295 -8.26 -17.53 -11.39
N THR A 296 -8.52 -18.65 -12.04
CA THR A 296 -7.52 -19.63 -12.48
C THR A 296 -7.09 -19.41 -13.93
N ALA A 297 -7.58 -18.35 -14.57
CA ALA A 297 -7.17 -18.03 -15.93
C ALA A 297 -5.67 -17.75 -16.03
N PRO A 298 -5.06 -17.94 -17.21
CA PRO A 298 -3.64 -17.67 -17.40
C PRO A 298 -3.27 -16.23 -16.99
N ALA A 299 -2.13 -16.09 -16.30
CA ALA A 299 -1.64 -14.79 -15.82
C ALA A 299 -1.57 -13.73 -16.93
N ALA A 300 -1.10 -14.11 -18.11
CA ALA A 300 -1.03 -13.23 -19.29
C ALA A 300 -2.40 -12.66 -19.68
N THR A 301 -3.47 -13.46 -19.58
CA THR A 301 -4.84 -13.04 -19.88
C THR A 301 -5.32 -12.00 -18.87
N LEU A 302 -5.03 -12.17 -17.57
CA LEU A 302 -5.42 -11.20 -16.55
C LEU A 302 -4.60 -9.91 -16.62
N PHE A 303 -3.31 -9.98 -16.95
CA PHE A 303 -2.51 -8.79 -17.22
C PHE A 303 -3.08 -8.00 -18.40
N ALA A 304 -3.34 -8.67 -19.53
CA ALA A 304 -3.92 -8.02 -20.71
C ALA A 304 -5.31 -7.42 -20.42
N ALA A 305 -6.15 -8.14 -19.67
CA ALA A 305 -7.47 -7.66 -19.29
C ALA A 305 -7.41 -6.40 -18.39
N ALA A 306 -6.44 -6.31 -17.47
CA ALA A 306 -6.24 -5.12 -16.67
C ALA A 306 -5.65 -3.95 -17.50
N GLN A 307 -4.69 -4.22 -18.40
CA GLN A 307 -4.11 -3.19 -19.29
C GLN A 307 -5.15 -2.60 -20.24
N ALA A 308 -6.03 -3.42 -20.83
CA ALA A 308 -7.14 -2.96 -21.66
C ALA A 308 -8.12 -2.03 -20.92
N ARG A 309 -8.04 -2.01 -19.58
CA ARG A 309 -8.83 -1.16 -18.68
C ARG A 309 -8.00 -0.02 -18.07
N GLY A 310 -6.86 0.32 -18.70
CA GLY A 310 -5.96 1.39 -18.25
C GLY A 310 -5.26 1.08 -16.93
N GLY A 311 -5.07 -0.20 -16.61
CA GLY A 311 -4.63 -0.67 -15.31
C GLY A 311 -3.53 -1.72 -15.33
N HIS A 312 -3.29 -2.32 -14.17
CA HIS A 312 -2.40 -3.46 -13.98
C HIS A 312 -3.02 -4.50 -13.05
N ALA A 313 -2.60 -5.75 -13.21
CA ALA A 313 -2.94 -6.84 -12.30
C ALA A 313 -1.69 -7.30 -11.55
N THR A 314 -1.88 -7.78 -10.33
CA THR A 314 -0.86 -8.45 -9.53
C THR A 314 -1.47 -9.70 -8.93
N LEU A 315 -0.81 -10.83 -9.11
CA LEU A 315 -1.16 -12.05 -8.40
C LEU A 315 -0.77 -11.87 -6.94
N TRP A 316 -1.79 -11.77 -6.10
CA TRP A 316 -1.67 -11.30 -4.73
C TRP A 316 -1.33 -12.42 -3.76
N ARG A 317 -2.12 -13.49 -3.80
CA ARG A 317 -1.99 -14.68 -2.95
C ARG A 317 -2.30 -15.95 -3.73
N ASN A 318 -1.93 -17.09 -3.13
CA ASN A 318 -2.18 -18.43 -3.66
C ASN A 318 -1.63 -18.59 -5.09
N ALA A 319 -0.44 -18.03 -5.33
CA ALA A 319 0.22 -18.11 -6.60
C ALA A 319 0.70 -19.55 -6.86
N PRO A 320 0.22 -20.22 -7.93
CA PRO A 320 0.80 -21.51 -8.31
C PRO A 320 2.29 -21.34 -8.63
N ALA A 321 3.10 -22.35 -8.32
CA ALA A 321 4.55 -22.31 -8.56
C ALA A 321 4.87 -21.94 -10.02
N GLY A 322 5.84 -21.04 -10.22
CA GLY A 322 6.23 -20.55 -11.55
C GLY A 322 5.28 -19.52 -12.18
N THR A 323 4.14 -19.20 -11.56
CA THR A 323 3.23 -18.18 -12.10
C THR A 323 3.79 -16.77 -11.91
N PRO A 324 3.93 -15.96 -12.97
CA PRO A 324 4.40 -14.58 -12.84
C PRO A 324 3.44 -13.77 -11.95
N ARG A 325 3.98 -13.11 -10.92
CA ARG A 325 3.16 -12.30 -10.01
C ARG A 325 2.78 -10.93 -10.57
N ARG A 326 3.61 -10.40 -11.47
CA ARG A 326 3.45 -9.09 -12.09
C ARG A 326 3.75 -9.19 -13.57
N LEU A 327 3.14 -8.29 -14.33
CA LEU A 327 3.48 -8.13 -15.73
C LEU A 327 4.95 -7.72 -15.87
N GLN A 328 5.64 -8.29 -16.84
CA GLN A 328 6.99 -7.86 -17.21
C GLN A 328 6.96 -6.45 -17.80
N LEU A 329 7.91 -5.62 -17.39
CA LEU A 329 8.02 -4.26 -17.92
C LEU A 329 8.38 -4.30 -19.42
N PRO A 330 7.82 -3.39 -20.23
CA PRO A 330 8.32 -3.15 -21.59
C PRO A 330 9.84 -2.90 -21.58
N PRO A 331 10.59 -3.29 -22.62
CA PRO A 331 12.06 -3.27 -22.61
C PRO A 331 12.69 -1.92 -22.22
N ALA A 332 12.10 -0.80 -22.69
CA ALA A 332 12.58 0.54 -22.34
C ALA A 332 12.42 0.85 -20.85
N LEU A 333 11.27 0.50 -20.25
CA LEU A 333 11.04 0.67 -18.81
C LEU A 333 11.87 -0.31 -17.98
N ALA A 334 12.05 -1.54 -18.45
CA ALA A 334 12.93 -2.52 -17.81
C ALA A 334 14.37 -2.01 -17.73
N THR A 335 14.88 -1.40 -18.82
CA THR A 335 16.22 -0.80 -18.86
C THR A 335 16.35 0.35 -17.85
N LEU A 336 15.33 1.21 -17.74
CA LEU A 336 15.33 2.29 -16.76
C LEU A 336 15.32 1.76 -15.32
N HIS A 337 14.51 0.74 -15.04
CA HIS A 337 14.48 0.08 -13.74
C HIS A 337 15.82 -0.56 -13.38
N GLN A 338 16.49 -1.22 -14.33
CA GLN A 338 17.82 -1.81 -14.12
C GLN A 338 18.88 -0.74 -13.83
N ARG A 339 18.88 0.37 -14.57
CA ARG A 339 19.81 1.50 -14.32
C ARG A 339 19.57 2.14 -12.96
N LEU A 340 18.30 2.30 -12.59
CA LEU A 340 17.93 2.81 -11.27
C LEU A 340 18.40 1.87 -10.17
N LYS A 341 18.15 0.56 -10.30
CA LYS A 341 18.64 -0.44 -9.36
C LYS A 341 20.16 -0.40 -9.26
N ALA A 342 20.88 -0.38 -10.37
CA ALA A 342 22.35 -0.30 -10.38
C ALA A 342 22.90 0.99 -9.73
N ALA A 343 22.15 2.10 -9.77
CA ALA A 343 22.55 3.34 -9.11
C ALA A 343 22.45 3.24 -7.57
N PHE A 344 21.41 2.58 -7.06
CA PHE A 344 21.18 2.43 -5.61
C PHE A 344 21.83 1.19 -5.01
N ASP A 345 21.90 0.10 -5.76
CA ASP A 345 22.40 -1.21 -5.35
C ASP A 345 23.27 -1.81 -6.48
N PRO A 346 24.49 -1.27 -6.69
CA PRO A 346 25.36 -1.71 -7.78
C PRO A 346 25.81 -3.17 -7.67
N HIS A 347 25.73 -3.76 -6.46
CA HIS A 347 26.08 -5.15 -6.20
C HIS A 347 24.88 -6.10 -6.29
N GLY A 348 23.65 -5.57 -6.44
CA GLY A 348 22.44 -6.37 -6.58
C GLY A 348 22.08 -7.20 -5.33
N ILE A 349 22.51 -6.76 -4.16
CA ILE A 349 22.40 -7.53 -2.91
C ILE A 349 21.08 -7.28 -2.17
N LEU A 350 20.34 -6.20 -2.44
CA LEU A 350 19.16 -5.82 -1.65
C LEU A 350 17.86 -6.40 -2.22
N ASN A 351 17.18 -7.24 -1.44
CA ASN A 351 15.86 -7.82 -1.73
C ASN A 351 15.74 -8.36 -3.18
N ARG A 352 16.78 -9.07 -3.64
CA ARG A 352 16.88 -9.59 -5.01
C ARG A 352 15.61 -10.38 -5.38
N GLY A 353 15.05 -10.08 -6.56
CA GLY A 353 13.86 -10.77 -7.04
C GLY A 353 12.53 -10.27 -6.47
N ALA A 354 12.52 -9.33 -5.51
CA ALA A 354 11.28 -8.89 -4.84
C ALA A 354 10.30 -8.14 -5.74
N PHE A 355 10.81 -7.39 -6.73
CA PHE A 355 9.99 -6.57 -7.62
C PHE A 355 9.74 -7.25 -8.98
N HIS A 356 10.80 -7.75 -9.60
CA HIS A 356 10.77 -8.62 -10.79
C HIS A 356 11.74 -9.78 -10.59
N PRO A 357 11.49 -10.94 -11.23
CA PRO A 357 12.48 -12.01 -11.29
C PRO A 357 13.78 -11.46 -11.85
N GLU A 358 14.87 -11.72 -11.15
CA GLU A 358 16.23 -11.39 -11.61
C GLU A 358 16.92 -12.71 -11.97
N PRO A 359 17.70 -12.74 -13.06
CA PRO A 359 18.44 -13.93 -13.49
C PRO A 359 19.47 -14.37 -12.45
#